data_AF-A0A229T0W6-F1
#
_entry.id   AF-A0A229T0W6-F1
#
_cell.length_a   1.000
_cell.length_b   1.000
_cell.length_c   1.000
_cell.angle_alpha   90.00
_cell.angle_beta   90.00
_cell.angle_gamma   90.00
#
_symmetry.space_group_name_H-M   'P 1'
#
loop_
_entity.id
_entity.type
_entity.pdbx_description
1 polymer ?
#
loop_
_entity_poly.entity_id
_entity_poly.type
_entity_poly.pdbx_seq_one_letter_code
_entity_poly.pdbx_strand_id
1 'polypeptide(L)' 'MSNPGDSFHRLEVEIEVELAIAESGHEDVSDTPATEWLSDPVDEERYEIGLHGLLDAVKAVENRPNRTSKPPQQG' A
#
# COMPACT_ATOMS: atom_id res chain seq x y z
N MET A 1 1.03 -23.25 10.14
CA MET A 1 0.29 -22.52 9.08
C MET A 1 0.33 -21.06 9.48
N SER A 2 0.95 -20.18 8.67
CA SER A 2 0.98 -18.75 8.97
C SER A 2 -0.45 -18.20 8.97
N ASN A 3 -0.76 -17.34 9.94
CA ASN A 3 -2.08 -16.72 10.03
C ASN A 3 -2.21 -15.71 8.88
N PRO A 4 -3.32 -15.66 8.12
CA PRO A 4 -3.50 -14.64 7.08
C PRO A 4 -3.38 -13.19 7.60
N GLY A 5 -3.65 -12.95 8.88
CA GLY A 5 -3.38 -11.65 9.52
C GLY A 5 -1.89 -11.28 9.51
N ASP A 6 -0.99 -12.25 9.63
CA ASP A 6 0.46 -11.99 9.59
C ASP A 6 0.94 -11.63 8.17
N SER A 7 0.24 -12.13 7.13
CA SER A 7 0.56 -11.79 5.74
C SER A 7 0.09 -10.40 5.32
N PHE A 8 -1.05 -9.92 5.83
CA PHE A 8 -1.53 -8.57 5.53
C PHE A 8 -0.69 -7.51 6.24
N HIS A 9 -0.32 -7.74 7.50
CA HIS A 9 0.50 -6.79 8.24
C HIS A 9 1.91 -6.64 7.62
N ARG A 10 2.47 -7.76 7.16
CA ARG A 10 3.72 -7.71 6.40
C ARG A 10 3.58 -6.90 5.10
N LEU A 11 2.48 -7.10 4.38
CA LEU A 11 2.22 -6.37 3.14
C LEU A 11 2.00 -4.87 3.41
N GLU A 12 1.31 -4.50 4.50
CA GLU A 12 1.17 -3.12 4.96
C GLU A 12 2.54 -2.46 5.13
N VAL A 13 3.45 -3.11 5.86
CA VAL A 13 4.82 -2.61 6.06
C VAL A 13 5.59 -2.47 4.74
N GLU A 14 5.48 -3.43 3.82
CA GLU A 14 6.14 -3.35 2.51
C GLU A 14 5.60 -2.17 1.68
N ILE A 15 4.29 -1.91 1.71
CA ILE A 15 3.68 -0.78 1.02
C ILE A 15 4.11 0.56 1.63
N GLU A 16 4.18 0.67 2.95
CA GLU A 16 4.61 1.89 3.63
C GLU A 16 6.08 2.24 3.31
N VAL A 17 6.95 1.23 3.16
CA VAL A 17 8.34 1.43 2.73
C VAL A 17 8.39 1.94 1.28
N GLU A 18 7.66 1.33 0.37
CA GLU A 18 7.61 1.75 -1.04
C GLU A 18 7.04 3.17 -1.18
N LEU A 19 6.03 3.52 -0.39
CA LEU A 19 5.44 4.85 -0.38
C LEU A 19 6.45 5.91 0.06
N ALA A 20 7.21 5.64 1.12
CA ALA A 20 8.27 6.55 1.57
C ALA A 20 9.37 6.76 0.52
N ILE A 21 9.66 5.73 -0.29
CA ILE A 21 10.61 5.85 -1.41
C ILE A 21 10.01 6.70 -2.53
N ALA A 22 8.77 6.44 -2.92
CA ALA A 22 8.07 7.18 -3.98
C ALA A 22 7.97 8.68 -3.64
N GLU A 23 7.55 9.02 -2.42
CA GLU A 23 7.47 10.40 -1.93
C GLU A 23 8.83 11.11 -1.94
N SER A 24 9.92 10.38 -1.66
CA SER A 24 11.28 10.96 -1.65
C SER A 24 11.87 11.19 -3.04
N GLY A 25 11.43 10.44 -4.06
CA GLY A 25 11.94 10.55 -5.43
C GLY A 25 11.43 11.77 -6.19
N HIS A 26 10.32 12.37 -5.72
CA HIS A 26 9.66 13.47 -6.43
C HIS A 26 10.46 14.79 -6.47
N GLU A 27 11.39 15.01 -5.53
CA GLU A 27 12.16 16.26 -5.46
C GLU A 27 13.25 16.38 -6.54
N ASP A 28 13.87 15.27 -6.99
CA ASP A 28 15.00 15.31 -7.93
C ASP A 28 14.59 15.60 -9.39
N VAL A 29 13.33 15.32 -9.75
CA VAL A 29 12.83 15.40 -11.14
C VAL A 29 12.40 16.82 -11.52
N SER A 30 12.10 17.69 -10.55
CA SER A 30 11.52 19.03 -10.78
C SER A 30 12.44 20.01 -11.54
N ASP A 31 13.77 19.82 -11.50
CA ASP A 31 14.73 20.71 -12.16
C ASP A 31 15.46 20.08 -13.36
N THR A 32 15.18 18.82 -13.70
CA THR A 32 15.85 18.12 -14.81
C THR A 32 15.07 18.27 -16.12
N PRO A 33 15.74 18.43 -17.28
CA PRO A 33 15.08 18.37 -18.58
C PRO A 33 14.38 17.02 -18.78
N ALA A 34 13.18 17.02 -19.39
CA ALA A 34 12.39 15.81 -19.58
C ALA A 34 13.09 14.68 -20.36
N THR A 35 14.09 15.00 -21.18
CA THR A 35 14.92 14.02 -21.91
C THR A 35 15.95 13.29 -21.04
N GLU A 36 16.20 13.80 -19.83
CA GLU A 36 17.17 13.29 -18.87
C GLU A 36 16.50 12.59 -17.68
N TRP A 37 15.17 12.57 -17.64
CA TRP A 37 14.43 11.82 -16.64
C TRP A 37 14.66 10.33 -16.81
N LEU A 38 15.02 9.67 -15.70
CA LEU A 38 15.14 8.20 -15.65
C LEU A 38 13.78 7.51 -15.58
N SER A 39 12.74 8.25 -15.17
CA SER A 39 11.35 7.80 -15.01
C SER A 39 10.38 8.88 -15.51
N ASP A 40 9.19 8.50 -15.98
CA ASP A 40 8.13 9.46 -16.28
C ASP A 40 7.45 9.90 -14.97
N PRO A 41 7.46 11.19 -14.58
CA PRO A 41 6.87 11.66 -13.33
C PRO A 41 5.36 11.42 -13.27
N VAL A 42 4.67 11.31 -14.41
CA VAL A 42 3.25 10.96 -14.43
C VAL A 42 3.05 9.50 -14.03
N ASP A 43 3.97 8.61 -14.41
CA ASP A 43 3.90 7.21 -14.02
C ASP A 43 4.34 7.03 -12.55
N GLU A 44 5.28 7.84 -12.04
CA GLU A 44 5.62 7.89 -10.62
C GLU A 44 4.44 8.37 -9.76
N GLU A 45 3.76 9.45 -10.14
CA GLU A 45 2.55 9.94 -9.45
C GLU A 45 1.44 8.87 -9.45
N ARG A 46 1.22 8.19 -10.58
CA ARG A 46 0.26 7.08 -10.66
C ARG A 46 0.63 5.91 -9.76
N TYR A 47 1.92 5.60 -9.65
CA TYR A 47 2.40 4.55 -8.77
C TYR A 47 2.14 4.89 -7.30
N GLU A 48 2.46 6.12 -6.87
CA GLU A 48 2.19 6.61 -5.51
C GLU A 48 0.69 6.57 -5.18
N ILE A 49 -0.18 7.06 -6.07
CA ILE A 49 -1.64 6.96 -5.93
C ILE A 49 -2.08 5.49 -5.79
N GLY A 50 -1.46 4.59 -6.57
CA GLY A 50 -1.68 3.15 -6.50
C GLY A 50 -1.30 2.55 -5.14
N LEU A 51 -0.17 2.94 -4.58
CA LEU A 51 0.29 2.51 -3.25
C LEU A 51 -0.66 2.96 -2.14
N HIS A 52 -1.12 4.21 -2.18
CA HIS A 52 -2.15 4.70 -1.24
C HIS A 52 -3.45 3.88 -1.32
N GLY A 53 -3.93 3.64 -2.54
CA GLY A 53 -5.14 2.82 -2.75
C GLY A 53 -4.97 1.38 -2.25
N LEU A 54 -3.77 0.80 -2.41
CA LEU A 54 -3.47 -0.53 -1.92
C LEU A 54 -3.38 -0.57 -0.39
N LEU A 55 -2.75 0.43 0.24
CA LEU A 55 -2.68 0.56 1.69
C LEU A 55 -4.06 0.64 2.32
N ASP A 56 -4.96 1.45 1.75
CA ASP A 56 -6.34 1.56 2.18
C ASP A 56 -7.08 0.22 2.05
N ALA A 57 -6.87 -0.49 0.93
CA ALA A 57 -7.47 -1.81 0.72
C ALA A 57 -6.98 -2.85 1.74
N VAL A 58 -5.67 -2.88 2.06
CA VAL A 58 -5.09 -3.77 3.06
C VAL A 58 -5.68 -3.47 4.44
N LYS A 59 -5.66 -2.21 4.87
CA LYS A 59 -6.25 -1.77 6.14
C LYS A 59 -7.75 -2.10 6.22
N ALA A 60 -8.47 -1.97 5.11
CA ALA A 60 -9.89 -2.33 5.05
C ALA A 60 -10.13 -3.85 5.13
N VAL A 61 -9.17 -4.68 4.71
CA VAL A 61 -9.26 -6.14 4.83
C VAL A 61 -8.92 -6.59 6.26
N GLU A 62 -7.88 -6.04 6.87
CA GLU A 62 -7.46 -6.39 8.24
C GLU A 62 -8.49 -5.99 9.29
N ASN A 63 -9.12 -4.82 9.12
CA ASN A 63 -10.14 -4.33 10.04
C ASN A 63 -11.51 -5.00 9.87
N ARG A 64 -11.68 -5.92 8.91
CA ARG A 64 -12.94 -6.66 8.78
C ARG A 64 -13.08 -7.64 9.94
N PRO A 65 -14.19 -7.59 10.69
CA PRO A 65 -14.44 -8.56 11.73
C PRO A 65 -14.50 -9.95 11.12
N ASN A 66 -13.67 -10.86 11.64
CA ASN A 66 -13.65 -12.25 11.23
C ASN A 66 -15.05 -12.86 11.46
N ARG A 67 -15.79 -13.10 10.37
CA ARG A 67 -17.18 -13.59 10.42
C ARG A 67 -17.28 -15.06 10.87
N THR A 68 -16.18 -15.66 11.33
CA THR A 68 -16.12 -17.04 11.84
C THR A 68 -16.34 -17.15 13.36
N SER A 69 -16.61 -16.04 14.05
CA SER A 69 -17.16 -16.05 15.42
C SER A 69 -18.58 -16.62 15.42
N LYS A 70 -18.68 -17.95 15.61
CA LYS A 70 -19.82 -18.82 15.93
C LYS A 70 -21.20 -18.12 16.12
N PRO A 71 -22.30 -18.59 15.50
CA PRO A 71 -23.63 -18.04 15.76
C PRO A 71 -24.02 -18.23 17.25
N PRO A 72 -24.90 -17.37 17.81
CA PRO A 72 -25.34 -17.50 19.20
C PRO A 72 -26.07 -18.83 19.36
N GLN A 73 -25.53 -19.70 20.22
CA GLN A 73 -26.23 -20.90 20.68
C GLN A 73 -27.38 -20.40 21.57
N GLN A 74 -28.60 -20.38 21.03
CA GLN A 74 -29.80 -20.24 21.83
C GLN A 74 -30.02 -21.56 22.58
N GLY A 75 -30.05 -21.49 23.90
CA GLY A 75 -30.42 -22.55 24.83
C GLY A 75 -31.13 -21.94 26.02
#